data_AF-A0A417I4W2-F1
#
_entry.id   AF-A0A417I4W2-F1
#
_cell.length_a   1.000
_cell.length_b   1.000
_cell.length_c   1.000
_cell.angle_alpha   90.00
_cell.angle_beta   90.00
_cell.angle_gamma   90.00
#
_symmetry.space_group_name_H-M   'P 1'
#
loop_
_entity.id
_entity.type
_entity.pdbx_description
1 polymer ?
#
loop_
_entity_poly.entity_id
_entity_poly.type
_entity_poly.pdbx_seq_one_letter_code
_entity_poly.pdbx_strand_id
1 'polypeptide(L)'
;MKRKLGIFWGLVGAVAVSAMSVSASTFETLPDSGDYEKIVALADEIVSSTNGGPVYDPFSEGVTVDDIDFDNALKEYIDTPLFTSELLSVSEVETALEESDYIWIVPIKAYGHLYEACAVRADGEDGKPGDAWHISGTRGYENDNTPTYIEQLKTSLAANPDVAWEDYQFHLVGGADPIRFPIWIAMNEKSVEYLIPGREDAAGCLTDSSRAENNTNDMFVKQTAFPAYSYPSVVAAVADSTYIELENSLGGTSSVLDVAAQPGKYQHKMMYRMLMTEGGVLAAIIVLGVVVRRKSKREDA
;
A
#
# COMPACT_ATOMS: atom_id res chain seq x y z
N MET A 1 38.91 11.28 -53.22
CA MET A 1 38.56 12.63 -52.69
C MET A 1 37.26 13.07 -53.37
N LYS A 2 36.15 13.50 -52.75
CA LYS A 2 35.70 13.76 -51.37
C LYS A 2 34.14 13.81 -51.43
N ARG A 3 33.47 13.21 -50.43
CA ARG A 3 32.28 13.68 -49.64
C ARG A 3 30.98 14.10 -50.41
N LYS A 4 29.74 13.83 -50.01
CA LYS A 4 29.11 13.66 -48.69
C LYS A 4 27.85 12.77 -48.79
N LEU A 5 27.68 11.91 -47.79
CA LEU A 5 26.47 11.17 -47.48
C LEU A 5 25.56 12.06 -46.62
N GLY A 6 24.31 12.23 -47.02
CA GLY A 6 23.28 12.93 -46.26
C GLY A 6 22.70 12.04 -45.17
N ILE A 7 22.95 12.48 -43.94
CA ILE A 7 22.38 12.12 -42.64
C ILE A 7 20.91 11.64 -42.69
N PHE A 8 20.66 10.42 -42.20
CA PHE A 8 19.35 9.99 -41.68
C PHE A 8 19.57 9.65 -40.19
N TRP A 9 19.13 10.53 -39.29
CA TRP A 9 19.12 10.28 -37.85
C TRP A 9 18.00 9.28 -37.54
N GLY A 10 18.37 8.01 -37.37
CA GLY A 10 17.50 7.03 -36.73
C GLY A 10 17.50 7.27 -35.23
N LEU A 11 16.33 7.60 -34.68
CA LEU A 11 16.02 7.46 -33.26
C LEU A 11 16.41 6.04 -32.82
N VAL A 12 17.53 5.91 -32.11
CA VAL A 12 17.74 4.78 -31.21
C VAL A 12 17.30 5.30 -29.86
N GLY A 13 16.10 4.89 -29.45
CA GLY A 13 15.61 5.10 -28.10
C GLY A 13 16.64 4.54 -27.13
N ALA A 14 17.34 5.45 -26.44
CA ALA A 14 18.01 5.09 -25.22
C ALA A 14 16.91 4.70 -24.24
N VAL A 15 16.72 3.39 -24.05
CA VAL A 15 16.15 2.91 -22.79
C VAL A 15 17.21 3.23 -21.76
N ALA A 16 17.14 4.45 -21.23
CA ALA A 16 17.76 4.75 -19.96
C ALA A 16 17.01 3.86 -18.96
N VAL A 17 17.62 2.72 -18.61
CA VAL A 17 17.35 2.10 -17.32
C VAL A 17 17.92 3.09 -16.31
N SER A 18 17.14 4.11 -15.99
CA SER A 18 17.34 4.86 -14.78
C SER A 18 17.13 3.84 -13.67
N ALA A 19 18.21 3.33 -13.10
CA ALA A 19 18.13 2.73 -11.78
C ALA A 19 17.70 3.88 -10.86
N MET A 20 16.40 3.98 -10.58
CA MET A 20 15.95 4.82 -9.50
C MET A 20 16.32 4.03 -8.26
N SER A 21 17.51 4.29 -7.72
CA SER A 21 17.82 3.88 -6.35
C SER A 21 16.61 4.25 -5.50
N VAL A 22 15.96 3.28 -4.86
CA VAL A 22 14.86 3.48 -3.91
C VAL A 22 15.34 4.52 -2.90
N SER A 23 14.99 5.76 -3.18
CA SER A 23 15.40 6.98 -2.46
C SER A 23 14.29 8.03 -2.57
N ALA A 24 13.06 7.59 -2.80
CA ALA A 24 11.86 8.30 -2.39
C ALA A 24 11.52 7.84 -0.96
N SER A 25 10.86 8.69 -0.17
CA SER A 25 10.41 8.34 1.17
C SER A 25 9.68 7.00 1.14
N THR A 26 10.01 6.10 2.06
CA THR A 26 9.49 4.71 2.07
C THR A 26 7.97 4.64 2.18
N PHE A 27 7.33 5.74 2.60
CA PHE A 27 5.88 5.98 2.57
C PHE A 27 5.63 7.48 2.41
N GLU A 28 4.41 7.87 2.05
CA GLU A 28 4.02 9.28 1.88
C GLU A 28 3.59 9.90 3.20
N THR A 29 4.37 10.87 3.68
CA THR A 29 4.10 11.59 4.92
C THR A 29 3.59 13.00 4.65
N LEU A 30 2.85 13.55 5.62
CA LEU A 30 2.27 14.88 5.49
C LEU A 30 3.31 16.01 5.33
N PRO A 31 4.47 16.01 6.04
CA PRO A 31 5.48 17.08 5.89
C PRO A 31 5.99 17.29 4.46
N ASP A 32 6.05 16.21 3.68
CA ASP A 32 6.51 16.24 2.29
C ASP A 32 5.36 16.50 1.29
N SER A 33 4.13 16.65 1.78
CA SER A 33 2.92 16.83 0.97
C SER A 33 2.61 18.31 0.69
N GLY A 34 2.03 18.57 -0.49
CA GLY A 34 1.41 19.86 -0.81
C GLY A 34 0.19 20.22 0.06
N ASP A 35 -0.30 19.28 0.87
CA ASP A 35 -1.41 19.47 1.79
C ASP A 35 -0.99 19.95 3.19
N TYR A 36 0.32 19.95 3.52
CA TYR A 36 0.82 20.18 4.88
C TYR A 36 0.17 21.40 5.56
N GLU A 37 0.26 22.57 4.94
CA GLU A 37 -0.29 23.82 5.51
C GLU A 37 -1.81 23.76 5.71
N LYS A 38 -2.52 23.04 4.83
CA LYS A 38 -3.99 22.90 4.90
C LYS A 38 -4.40 21.99 6.06
N ILE A 39 -3.68 20.88 6.27
CA ILE A 39 -3.99 19.93 7.34
C ILE A 39 -3.55 20.48 8.70
N VAL A 40 -2.39 21.13 8.79
CA VAL A 40 -1.94 21.78 10.03
C VAL A 40 -2.90 22.89 10.47
N ALA A 41 -3.53 23.59 9.52
CA ALA A 41 -4.56 24.58 9.83
C ALA A 41 -5.82 23.99 10.50
N LEU A 42 -6.00 22.66 10.48
CA LEU A 42 -7.11 21.96 11.15
C LEU A 42 -6.80 21.61 12.62
N ALA A 43 -5.67 22.01 13.19
CA ALA A 43 -5.27 21.63 14.55
C ALA A 43 -6.36 21.89 15.61
N ASP A 44 -7.00 23.06 15.60
CA ASP A 44 -8.08 23.39 16.54
C ASP A 44 -9.32 22.50 16.33
N GLU A 45 -9.62 22.13 15.08
CA GLU A 45 -10.72 21.23 14.73
C GLU A 45 -10.42 19.80 15.20
N ILE A 46 -9.17 19.34 15.04
CA ILE A 46 -8.70 18.05 15.56
C ILE A 46 -8.88 17.99 17.08
N VAL A 47 -8.41 19.01 17.81
CA VAL A 47 -8.58 19.09 19.27
C VAL A 47 -10.06 19.09 19.66
N SER A 48 -10.87 19.91 18.98
CA SER A 48 -12.31 19.99 19.26
C SER A 48 -13.03 18.66 18.99
N SER A 49 -12.69 17.98 17.89
CA SER A 49 -13.27 16.68 17.50
C SER A 49 -12.88 15.58 18.49
N THR A 50 -11.62 15.58 18.95
CA THR A 50 -11.09 14.58 19.88
C THR A 50 -11.69 14.74 21.27
N ASN A 51 -11.74 15.96 21.80
CA ASN A 51 -12.25 16.24 23.15
C ASN A 51 -13.79 16.28 23.24
N GLY A 52 -14.46 16.64 22.14
CA GLY A 52 -15.93 16.83 22.10
C GLY A 52 -16.70 15.67 21.46
N GLY A 53 -16.01 14.72 20.83
CA GLY A 53 -16.61 13.59 20.14
C GLY A 53 -17.14 12.50 21.09
N PRO A 54 -17.81 11.46 20.57
CA PRO A 54 -18.23 10.29 21.36
C PRO A 54 -17.04 9.39 21.78
N VAL A 55 -15.81 9.85 21.55
CA VAL A 55 -14.60 9.15 21.89
C VAL A 55 -14.54 9.03 23.41
N TYR A 56 -14.31 7.82 23.91
CA TYR A 56 -14.06 7.61 25.33
C TYR A 56 -12.79 8.38 25.70
N ASP A 57 -12.96 9.51 26.39
CA ASP A 57 -11.86 10.26 26.98
C ASP A 57 -11.71 9.81 28.45
N PRO A 58 -10.68 9.01 28.79
CA PRO A 58 -10.43 8.64 30.18
C PRO A 58 -9.97 9.83 31.04
N PHE A 59 -9.63 10.99 30.44
CA PHE A 59 -8.90 12.07 31.09
C PHE A 59 -9.71 13.37 31.18
N SER A 60 -9.62 14.05 32.32
CA SER A 60 -10.32 15.32 32.54
C SER A 60 -9.65 16.53 31.89
N GLU A 61 -8.40 16.38 31.44
CA GLU A 61 -7.56 17.46 30.92
C GLU A 61 -7.73 17.66 29.41
N GLY A 62 -8.18 16.63 28.68
CA GLY A 62 -8.30 16.62 27.22
C GLY A 62 -6.96 16.63 26.49
N VAL A 63 -7.01 16.43 25.18
CA VAL A 63 -5.86 16.61 24.27
C VAL A 63 -5.66 18.07 23.89
N THR A 64 -4.44 18.42 23.51
CA THR A 64 -4.03 19.76 23.07
C THR A 64 -3.38 19.69 21.68
N VAL A 65 -3.10 20.85 21.09
CA VAL A 65 -2.40 20.92 19.79
C VAL A 65 -0.99 20.31 19.86
N ASP A 66 -0.33 20.40 21.02
CA ASP A 66 1.03 19.86 21.22
C ASP A 66 1.05 18.31 21.20
N ASP A 67 -0.11 17.67 21.39
CA ASP A 67 -0.24 16.21 21.33
C ASP A 67 -0.41 15.67 19.91
N ILE A 68 -0.61 16.56 18.91
CA ILE A 68 -0.82 16.19 17.51
C ILE A 68 0.53 15.95 16.82
N ASP A 69 0.68 14.77 16.21
CA ASP A 69 1.89 14.34 15.54
C ASP A 69 1.74 14.45 14.02
N PHE A 70 1.80 15.67 13.51
CA PHE A 70 1.73 15.94 12.06
C PHE A 70 2.89 15.32 11.29
N ASP A 71 4.05 15.12 11.92
CA ASP A 71 5.23 14.53 11.28
C ASP A 71 5.03 13.05 10.93
N ASN A 72 4.20 12.35 11.70
CA ASN A 72 3.83 10.96 11.45
C ASN A 72 2.42 10.80 10.85
N ALA A 73 1.82 11.89 10.36
CA ALA A 73 0.57 11.80 9.62
C ALA A 73 0.78 11.07 8.27
N LEU A 74 -0.14 10.15 7.98
CA LEU A 74 0.00 9.17 6.91
C LEU A 74 -1.15 9.29 5.91
N LYS A 75 -0.82 9.17 4.63
CA LYS A 75 -1.82 9.09 3.56
C LYS A 75 -2.39 7.68 3.47
N GLU A 76 -3.72 7.58 3.51
CA GLU A 76 -4.46 6.36 3.19
C GLU A 76 -5.26 6.57 1.91
N TYR A 77 -5.00 5.75 0.90
CA TYR A 77 -5.80 5.72 -0.32
C TYR A 77 -7.07 4.92 -0.08
N ILE A 78 -8.22 5.43 -0.53
CA ILE A 78 -9.53 4.87 -0.24
C ILE A 78 -10.16 4.28 -1.51
N ASP A 79 -10.75 3.10 -1.36
CA ASP A 79 -11.48 2.38 -2.40
C ASP A 79 -10.64 2.12 -3.68
N THR A 80 -9.31 2.02 -3.54
CA THR A 80 -8.40 1.76 -4.65
C THR A 80 -8.65 0.37 -5.25
N PRO A 81 -8.87 0.25 -6.57
CA PRO A 81 -9.27 -1.01 -7.22
C PRO A 81 -8.10 -1.98 -7.43
N LEU A 82 -7.51 -2.47 -6.34
CA LEU A 82 -6.28 -3.28 -6.37
C LEU A 82 -6.52 -4.79 -6.43
N PHE A 83 -7.66 -5.24 -5.95
CA PHE A 83 -7.99 -6.66 -5.85
C PHE A 83 -8.91 -7.04 -7.01
N THR A 84 -8.31 -7.16 -8.19
CA THR A 84 -9.03 -7.56 -9.41
C THR A 84 -8.90 -9.06 -9.66
N SER A 85 -9.53 -9.58 -10.73
CA SER A 85 -9.34 -10.97 -11.16
C SER A 85 -7.94 -11.25 -11.76
N GLU A 86 -7.13 -10.22 -11.97
CA GLU A 86 -5.79 -10.32 -12.54
C GLU A 86 -4.75 -9.56 -11.71
N LEU A 87 -3.49 -9.98 -11.82
CA LEU A 87 -2.39 -9.26 -11.17
C LEU A 87 -2.12 -7.95 -11.91
N LEU A 88 -2.09 -6.87 -11.15
CA LEU A 88 -1.69 -5.56 -11.65
C LEU A 88 -0.16 -5.47 -11.74
N SER A 89 0.32 -4.76 -12.74
CA SER A 89 1.70 -4.28 -12.82
C SER A 89 1.91 -3.09 -11.89
N VAL A 90 3.17 -2.75 -11.61
CA VAL A 90 3.54 -1.57 -10.81
C VAL A 90 2.88 -0.30 -11.34
N SER A 91 2.97 -0.05 -12.65
CA SER A 91 2.36 1.12 -13.28
C SER A 91 0.83 1.16 -13.18
N GLU A 92 0.17 0.00 -13.21
CA GLU A 92 -1.28 -0.07 -13.04
C GLU A 92 -1.68 0.25 -11.59
N VAL A 93 -0.89 -0.17 -10.61
CA VAL A 93 -1.10 0.20 -9.20
C VAL A 93 -0.82 1.67 -8.97
N GLU A 94 0.29 2.22 -9.48
CA GLU A 94 0.58 3.66 -9.40
C GLU A 94 -0.55 4.49 -10.00
N THR A 95 -1.05 4.11 -11.18
CA THR A 95 -2.19 4.79 -11.82
C THR A 95 -3.43 4.71 -10.94
N ALA A 96 -3.74 3.52 -10.38
CA ALA A 96 -4.89 3.35 -9.51
C ALA A 96 -4.78 4.21 -8.23
N LEU A 97 -3.59 4.34 -7.65
CA LEU A 97 -3.34 5.20 -6.49
C LEU A 97 -3.48 6.68 -6.84
N GLU A 98 -2.93 7.13 -7.98
CA GLU A 98 -3.04 8.51 -8.47
C GLU A 98 -4.49 8.93 -8.74
N GLU A 99 -5.32 7.99 -9.22
CA GLU A 99 -6.74 8.22 -9.50
C GLU A 99 -7.63 8.04 -8.27
N SER A 100 -7.11 7.48 -7.17
CA SER A 100 -7.88 7.23 -5.95
C SER A 100 -8.05 8.49 -5.11
N ASP A 101 -9.18 8.55 -4.42
CA ASP A 101 -9.33 9.45 -3.30
C ASP A 101 -8.45 9.00 -2.13
N TYR A 102 -8.13 9.94 -1.25
CA TYR A 102 -7.30 9.66 -0.09
C TYR A 102 -7.67 10.56 1.08
N ILE A 103 -7.32 10.08 2.26
CA ILE A 103 -7.46 10.79 3.52
C ILE A 103 -6.09 10.92 4.18
N TRP A 104 -5.96 11.90 5.08
CA TRP A 104 -4.82 11.97 5.99
C TRP A 104 -5.24 11.44 7.35
N ILE A 105 -4.55 10.40 7.83
CA ILE A 105 -4.64 9.92 9.20
C ILE A 105 -3.61 10.71 10.02
N VAL A 106 -4.08 11.52 10.96
CA VAL A 106 -3.23 12.35 11.82
C VAL A 106 -3.20 11.74 13.24
N PRO A 107 -2.06 11.19 13.68
CA PRO A 107 -1.91 10.65 15.03
C PRO A 107 -1.94 11.75 16.09
N ILE A 108 -2.52 11.42 17.25
CA ILE A 108 -2.54 12.27 18.44
C ILE A 108 -2.16 11.36 19.60
N LYS A 109 -1.07 11.69 20.30
CA LYS A 109 -0.54 10.87 21.39
C LYS A 109 -0.61 11.64 22.70
N ALA A 110 -1.59 11.30 23.53
CA ALA A 110 -1.81 11.95 24.81
C ALA A 110 -1.98 10.90 25.91
N TYR A 111 -1.31 11.11 27.05
CA TYR A 111 -1.45 10.27 28.26
C TYR A 111 -1.22 8.77 28.04
N GLY A 112 -0.41 8.39 27.05
CA GLY A 112 -0.17 6.98 26.69
C GLY A 112 -1.25 6.36 25.80
N HIS A 113 -2.25 7.13 25.36
CA HIS A 113 -3.26 6.71 24.41
C HIS A 113 -2.98 7.27 23.01
N LEU A 114 -3.44 6.51 22.02
CA LEU A 114 -3.45 6.93 20.63
C LEU A 114 -4.87 7.33 20.23
N TYR A 115 -4.97 8.49 19.59
CA TYR A 115 -6.12 8.88 18.79
C TYR A 115 -5.66 9.12 17.36
N GLU A 116 -6.56 8.96 16.41
CA GLU A 116 -6.32 9.21 14.99
C GLU A 116 -7.46 10.05 14.45
N ALA A 117 -7.15 11.26 14.01
CA ALA A 117 -8.09 12.13 13.31
C ALA A 117 -8.01 11.88 11.80
N CYS A 118 -9.16 11.74 11.15
CA CYS A 118 -9.24 11.56 9.70
C CYS A 118 -9.56 12.90 9.05
N ALA A 119 -8.57 13.49 8.39
CA ALA A 119 -8.79 14.66 7.55
C ALA A 119 -9.19 14.20 6.14
N VAL A 120 -10.31 14.73 5.66
CA VAL A 120 -10.92 14.41 4.36
C VAL A 120 -11.12 15.69 3.55
N ARG A 121 -11.13 15.57 2.22
CA ARG A 121 -11.54 16.67 1.36
C ARG A 121 -13.06 16.83 1.43
N ALA A 122 -13.51 18.07 1.52
CA ALA A 122 -14.93 18.40 1.41
C ALA A 122 -15.41 18.18 -0.02
N ASP A 123 -16.64 17.71 -0.19
CA ASP A 123 -17.24 17.59 -1.50
C ASP A 123 -17.36 18.98 -2.16
N GLY A 124 -16.87 19.09 -3.38
CA GLY A 124 -17.11 20.20 -4.28
C GLY A 124 -18.57 20.23 -4.74
N GLU A 125 -18.97 21.34 -5.36
CA GLU A 125 -20.34 21.52 -5.85
C GLU A 125 -20.79 20.47 -6.88
N ASP A 126 -19.83 19.80 -7.53
CA ASP A 126 -20.05 18.72 -8.50
C ASP A 126 -20.01 17.30 -7.89
N GLY A 127 -19.89 17.19 -6.55
CA GLY A 127 -19.80 15.92 -5.83
C GLY A 127 -18.43 15.24 -5.94
N LYS A 128 -17.40 15.94 -6.45
CA LYS A 128 -16.00 15.49 -6.42
C LYS A 128 -15.24 16.17 -5.29
N PRO A 129 -14.17 15.58 -4.73
CA PRO A 129 -13.41 16.21 -3.67
C PRO A 129 -12.88 17.59 -4.09
N GLY A 130 -13.26 18.62 -3.34
CA GLY A 130 -12.79 20.00 -3.50
C GLY A 130 -11.43 20.24 -2.84
N ASP A 131 -10.99 21.50 -2.84
CA ASP A 131 -9.69 21.90 -2.28
C ASP A 131 -9.70 22.11 -0.75
N ALA A 132 -10.89 22.17 -0.14
CA ALA A 132 -11.07 22.39 1.29
C ALA A 132 -10.99 21.07 2.06
N TRP A 133 -10.30 21.08 3.19
CA TRP A 133 -10.16 19.93 4.09
C TRP A 133 -10.97 20.16 5.38
N HIS A 134 -11.44 19.08 5.98
CA HIS A 134 -12.10 19.07 7.30
C HIS A 134 -11.89 17.72 7.99
N ILE A 135 -12.19 17.64 9.29
CA ILE A 135 -12.08 16.40 10.06
C ILE A 135 -13.41 15.66 10.01
N SER A 136 -13.43 14.47 9.39
CA SER A 136 -14.63 13.62 9.32
C SER A 136 -14.94 12.94 10.65
N GLY A 137 -13.90 12.68 11.46
CA GLY A 137 -14.02 12.09 12.77
C GLY A 137 -12.67 11.81 13.39
N THR A 138 -12.70 11.49 14.69
CA THR A 138 -11.54 11.03 15.45
C THR A 138 -11.83 9.67 16.07
N ARG A 139 -10.90 8.72 15.91
CA ARG A 139 -10.96 7.41 16.54
C ARG A 139 -9.99 7.38 17.72
N GLY A 140 -10.47 7.05 18.92
CA GLY A 140 -9.63 6.73 20.07
C GLY A 140 -9.43 5.23 20.20
N TYR A 141 -8.23 4.80 20.57
CA TYR A 141 -7.93 3.39 20.83
C TYR A 141 -7.94 3.11 22.33
N GLU A 142 -8.73 2.11 22.75
CA GLU A 142 -8.93 1.77 24.17
C GLU A 142 -7.64 1.30 24.86
N ASN A 143 -6.74 0.67 24.12
CA ASN A 143 -5.51 0.12 24.67
C ASN A 143 -4.41 1.19 24.74
N ASP A 144 -3.81 1.34 25.91
CA ASP A 144 -2.59 2.12 26.10
C ASP A 144 -1.48 1.62 25.17
N ASN A 145 -0.65 2.55 24.71
CA ASN A 145 0.49 2.32 23.83
C ASN A 145 0.11 1.60 22.53
N THR A 146 -1.12 1.79 22.05
CA THR A 146 -1.50 1.35 20.70
C THR A 146 -0.54 1.99 19.68
N PRO A 147 0.13 1.20 18.84
CA PRO A 147 1.05 1.74 17.85
C PRO A 147 0.29 2.48 16.74
N THR A 148 0.91 3.50 16.16
CA THR A 148 0.51 4.06 14.86
C THR A 148 0.63 3.00 13.75
N TYR A 149 0.02 3.24 12.59
CA TYR A 149 0.19 2.35 11.42
C TYR A 149 1.67 2.14 11.03
N ILE A 150 2.50 3.17 11.14
CA ILE A 150 3.94 3.10 10.82
C ILE A 150 4.68 2.25 11.86
N GLU A 151 4.41 2.46 13.16
CA GLU A 151 5.01 1.65 14.24
C GLU A 151 4.58 0.18 14.14
N GLN A 152 3.33 -0.06 13.77
CA GLN A 152 2.80 -1.40 13.54
C GLN A 152 3.46 -2.06 12.32
N LEU A 153 3.63 -1.34 11.20
CA LEU A 153 4.34 -1.84 10.02
C LEU A 153 5.78 -2.24 10.38
N LYS A 154 6.52 -1.39 11.08
CA LYS A 154 7.89 -1.71 11.53
C LYS A 154 7.93 -2.98 12.39
N THR A 155 6.97 -3.13 13.29
CA THR A 155 6.84 -4.33 14.13
C THR A 155 6.54 -5.58 13.29
N SER A 156 5.65 -5.47 12.32
CA SER A 156 5.34 -6.54 11.36
C SER A 156 6.56 -6.91 10.50
N LEU A 157 7.30 -5.94 9.96
CA LEU A 157 8.49 -6.21 9.14
C LEU A 157 9.62 -6.88 9.95
N ALA A 158 9.80 -6.52 11.21
CA ALA A 158 10.74 -7.21 12.09
C ALA A 158 10.39 -8.71 12.28
N ALA A 159 9.11 -9.09 12.14
CA ALA A 159 8.64 -10.47 12.19
C ALA A 159 8.61 -11.17 10.82
N ASN A 160 8.83 -10.44 9.73
CA ASN A 160 8.85 -10.94 8.35
C ASN A 160 10.21 -10.61 7.70
N PRO A 161 11.30 -11.29 8.08
CA PRO A 161 12.67 -10.92 7.69
C PRO A 161 12.94 -11.01 6.17
N ASP A 162 12.07 -11.67 5.42
CA ASP A 162 12.14 -11.76 3.95
C ASP A 162 11.68 -10.45 3.26
N VAL A 163 11.03 -9.54 4.00
CA VAL A 163 10.59 -8.23 3.50
C VAL A 163 11.46 -7.14 4.13
N ALA A 164 12.59 -6.83 3.47
CA ALA A 164 13.49 -5.79 3.94
C ALA A 164 12.91 -4.40 3.69
N TRP A 165 12.96 -3.53 4.70
CA TRP A 165 12.40 -2.17 4.65
C TRP A 165 12.89 -1.36 3.44
N GLU A 166 14.18 -1.45 3.16
CA GLU A 166 14.87 -0.72 2.09
C GLU A 166 14.54 -1.17 0.66
N ASP A 167 13.93 -2.35 0.50
CA ASP A 167 13.67 -2.94 -0.82
C ASP A 167 12.31 -2.53 -1.40
N TYR A 168 11.43 -1.92 -0.60
CA TYR A 168 10.05 -1.63 -0.97
C TYR A 168 9.65 -0.19 -0.66
N GLN A 169 8.71 0.30 -1.46
CA GLN A 169 7.82 1.40 -1.12
C GLN A 169 6.53 0.82 -0.53
N PHE A 170 6.00 1.50 0.49
CA PHE A 170 4.80 1.09 1.19
C PHE A 170 3.70 2.14 1.03
N HIS A 171 2.54 1.70 0.51
CA HIS A 171 1.33 2.51 0.44
C HIS A 171 0.25 1.91 1.34
N LEU A 172 -0.42 2.74 2.14
CA LEU A 172 -1.56 2.32 2.94
C LEU A 172 -2.84 2.50 2.12
N VAL A 173 -3.62 1.43 2.02
CA VAL A 173 -4.88 1.43 1.28
C VAL A 173 -5.98 0.82 2.13
N GLY A 174 -7.14 1.47 2.17
CA GLY A 174 -8.35 0.98 2.82
C GLY A 174 -9.57 1.07 1.90
N GLY A 175 -10.71 0.54 2.36
CA GLY A 175 -11.95 0.48 1.58
C GLY A 175 -11.95 -0.50 0.41
N ALA A 176 -10.77 -0.94 -0.05
CA ALA A 176 -10.58 -1.82 -1.20
C ALA A 176 -11.24 -3.19 -1.01
N ASP A 177 -12.33 -3.44 -1.72
CA ASP A 177 -13.04 -4.71 -1.66
C ASP A 177 -12.18 -5.89 -2.16
N PRO A 178 -12.13 -7.05 -1.48
CA PRO A 178 -12.94 -7.45 -0.31
C PRO A 178 -12.30 -7.15 1.06
N ILE A 179 -11.13 -6.50 1.10
CA ILE A 179 -10.38 -6.15 2.31
C ILE A 179 -10.58 -4.67 2.63
N ARG A 180 -11.70 -4.34 3.28
CA ARG A 180 -12.08 -2.94 3.52
C ARG A 180 -11.25 -2.23 4.59
N PHE A 181 -10.51 -2.97 5.42
CA PHE A 181 -9.68 -2.38 6.46
C PHE A 181 -8.29 -2.01 5.94
N PRO A 182 -7.60 -1.03 6.56
CA PRO A 182 -6.34 -0.54 6.04
C PRO A 182 -5.25 -1.62 5.98
N ILE A 183 -4.65 -1.77 4.81
CA ILE A 183 -3.59 -2.73 4.51
C ILE A 183 -2.43 -2.04 3.81
N TRP A 184 -1.21 -2.41 4.18
CA TRP A 184 -0.01 -1.96 3.52
C TRP A 184 0.25 -2.77 2.26
N ILE A 185 0.57 -2.10 1.18
CA ILE A 185 1.07 -2.70 -0.06
C ILE A 185 2.56 -2.45 -0.12
N ALA A 186 3.35 -3.52 -0.22
CA ALA A 186 4.78 -3.43 -0.47
C ALA A 186 5.06 -3.67 -1.95
N MET A 187 5.65 -2.67 -2.60
CA MET A 187 5.98 -2.71 -4.02
C MET A 187 7.41 -2.23 -4.27
N ASN A 188 8.06 -2.80 -5.27
CA ASN A 188 9.37 -2.37 -5.76
C ASN A 188 9.26 -2.00 -7.25
N GLU A 189 10.38 -1.65 -7.88
CA GLU A 189 10.41 -1.23 -9.30
C GLU A 189 9.86 -2.30 -10.28
N LYS A 190 9.76 -3.56 -9.86
CA LYS A 190 9.42 -4.69 -10.75
C LYS A 190 8.03 -5.25 -10.48
N SER A 191 7.61 -5.29 -9.23
CA SER A 191 6.38 -5.97 -8.81
C SER A 191 5.78 -5.40 -7.54
N VAL A 192 4.47 -5.60 -7.43
CA VAL A 192 3.74 -5.55 -6.16
C VAL A 192 3.82 -6.94 -5.54
N GLU A 193 4.44 -7.05 -4.37
CA GLU A 193 4.88 -8.35 -3.85
C GLU A 193 4.13 -8.77 -2.59
N TYR A 194 3.88 -7.84 -1.67
CA TYR A 194 3.28 -8.19 -0.38
C TYR A 194 2.14 -7.27 0.01
N LEU A 195 1.22 -7.87 0.78
CA LEU A 195 0.25 -7.16 1.59
C LEU A 195 0.52 -7.44 3.06
N ILE A 196 0.53 -6.41 3.90
CA ILE A 196 0.74 -6.52 5.34
C ILE A 196 -0.42 -5.82 6.05
N PRO A 197 -1.24 -6.52 6.87
CA PRO A 197 -2.32 -5.89 7.62
C PRO A 197 -1.85 -4.66 8.42
N GLY A 198 -2.60 -3.57 8.33
CA GLY A 198 -2.30 -2.36 9.09
C GLY A 198 -2.63 -2.53 10.57
N ARG A 199 -3.72 -3.23 10.88
CA ARG A 199 -4.22 -3.51 12.25
C ARG A 199 -4.94 -4.85 12.31
N GLU A 200 -5.42 -5.20 13.50
CA GLU A 200 -6.07 -6.49 13.82
C GLU A 200 -7.35 -6.74 13.00
N ASP A 201 -8.09 -5.69 12.67
CA ASP A 201 -9.28 -5.74 11.81
C ASP A 201 -8.93 -6.19 10.37
N ALA A 202 -7.87 -5.63 9.78
CA ALA A 202 -7.32 -6.08 8.51
C ALA A 202 -6.74 -7.50 8.61
N ALA A 203 -6.07 -7.84 9.72
CA ALA A 203 -5.50 -9.17 9.93
C ALA A 203 -6.58 -10.25 10.00
N GLY A 204 -7.76 -9.94 10.55
CA GLY A 204 -8.92 -10.82 10.56
C GLY A 204 -9.48 -11.13 9.16
N CYS A 205 -9.10 -10.36 8.13
CA CYS A 205 -9.55 -10.58 6.74
C CYS A 205 -8.63 -11.51 5.94
N LEU A 206 -7.41 -11.80 6.44
CA LEU A 206 -6.41 -12.60 5.72
C LEU A 206 -5.92 -13.77 6.57
N THR A 207 -6.06 -14.97 6.04
CA THR A 207 -5.60 -16.22 6.68
C THR A 207 -4.74 -17.03 5.73
N ASP A 208 -3.88 -17.88 6.30
CA ASP A 208 -3.06 -18.83 5.56
C ASP A 208 -3.17 -20.19 6.24
N SER A 209 -4.08 -21.04 5.73
CA SER A 209 -4.27 -22.38 6.30
C SER A 209 -3.07 -23.32 6.10
N SER A 210 -2.15 -23.01 5.17
CA SER A 210 -0.92 -23.79 5.00
C SER A 210 0.11 -23.52 6.11
N ARG A 211 0.00 -22.36 6.77
CA ARG A 211 0.87 -21.94 7.89
C ARG A 211 0.24 -22.18 9.25
N ALA A 212 -0.99 -22.69 9.30
CA ALA A 212 -1.63 -23.10 10.54
C ALA A 212 -0.90 -24.32 11.12
N GLU A 213 0.04 -24.09 12.03
CA GLU A 213 0.33 -25.09 13.06
C GLU A 213 -0.96 -25.35 13.85
N ASN A 214 -1.12 -26.56 14.41
CA ASN A 214 -2.30 -27.01 15.18
C ASN A 214 -2.56 -26.19 16.48
N ASN A 215 -2.68 -24.87 16.41
CA ASN A 215 -3.06 -24.00 17.50
C ASN A 215 -4.47 -23.46 17.25
N THR A 216 -5.46 -24.35 17.41
CA THR A 216 -6.88 -24.00 17.48
C THR A 216 -7.25 -23.11 18.68
N ASN A 217 -6.26 -22.56 19.40
CA ASN A 217 -6.44 -21.70 20.58
C ASN A 217 -5.97 -20.25 20.37
N ASP A 218 -5.38 -19.90 19.20
CA ASP A 218 -4.75 -18.57 18.98
C ASP A 218 -5.65 -17.54 18.27
N MET A 219 -6.92 -17.84 18.03
CA MET A 219 -7.85 -16.91 17.36
C MET A 219 -8.15 -15.62 18.17
N PHE A 220 -7.64 -15.51 19.39
CA PHE A 220 -7.82 -14.37 20.30
C PHE A 220 -6.53 -13.87 20.94
N VAL A 221 -5.36 -14.34 20.49
CA VAL A 221 -4.10 -13.74 20.93
C VAL A 221 -3.86 -12.49 20.10
N LYS A 222 -3.90 -11.33 20.77
CA LYS A 222 -3.58 -10.03 20.20
C LYS A 222 -2.20 -10.12 19.53
N GLN A 223 -2.19 -10.22 18.21
CA GLN A 223 -0.95 -10.29 17.45
C GLN A 223 -0.26 -8.94 17.53
N THR A 224 0.98 -8.95 17.99
CA THR A 224 1.82 -7.75 18.04
C THR A 224 2.45 -7.45 16.68
N ALA A 225 2.54 -8.45 15.80
CA ALA A 225 3.08 -8.36 14.45
C ALA A 225 2.20 -9.16 13.49
N PHE A 226 2.00 -8.65 12.28
CA PHE A 226 1.16 -9.30 11.27
C PHE A 226 2.01 -9.98 10.18
N PRO A 227 1.57 -11.12 9.62
CA PRO A 227 2.25 -11.77 8.51
C PRO A 227 2.24 -10.89 7.25
N ALA A 228 3.32 -10.99 6.46
CA ALA A 228 3.32 -10.53 5.08
C ALA A 228 2.72 -11.62 4.18
N TYR A 229 1.66 -11.27 3.45
CA TYR A 229 1.00 -12.15 2.50
C TYR A 229 1.45 -11.81 1.09
N SER A 230 1.76 -12.83 0.28
CA SER A 230 2.05 -12.63 -1.16
C SER A 230 0.86 -11.98 -1.85
N TYR A 231 1.03 -10.78 -2.42
CA TYR A 231 0.01 -10.07 -3.19
C TYR A 231 -0.62 -10.97 -4.26
N PRO A 232 0.17 -11.70 -5.08
CA PRO A 232 -0.44 -12.57 -6.08
C PRO A 232 -1.20 -13.77 -5.50
N SER A 233 -0.87 -14.21 -4.28
CA SER A 233 -1.68 -15.21 -3.59
C SER A 233 -3.02 -14.66 -3.10
N VAL A 234 -3.03 -13.42 -2.63
CA VAL A 234 -4.26 -12.72 -2.22
C VAL A 234 -5.17 -12.51 -3.43
N VAL A 235 -4.64 -12.01 -4.56
CA VAL A 235 -5.42 -11.84 -5.80
C VAL A 235 -6.02 -13.16 -6.28
N ALA A 236 -5.26 -14.26 -6.22
CA ALA A 236 -5.78 -15.58 -6.56
C ALA A 236 -6.93 -16.02 -5.64
N ALA A 237 -6.84 -15.74 -4.33
CA ALA A 237 -7.89 -16.04 -3.37
C ALA A 237 -9.14 -15.17 -3.60
N VAL A 238 -8.98 -13.89 -3.90
CA VAL A 238 -10.08 -12.98 -4.26
C VAL A 238 -10.83 -13.51 -5.48
N ALA A 239 -10.10 -13.90 -6.53
CA ALA A 239 -10.68 -14.36 -7.79
C ALA A 239 -11.38 -15.74 -7.70
N ASP A 240 -11.13 -16.51 -6.64
CA ASP A 240 -11.81 -17.78 -6.34
C ASP A 240 -12.92 -17.65 -5.30
N SER A 241 -12.86 -16.61 -4.46
CA SER A 241 -13.91 -16.36 -3.48
C SER A 241 -15.26 -16.27 -4.20
N THR A 242 -16.26 -17.02 -3.73
CA THR A 242 -17.66 -16.80 -4.13
C THR A 242 -18.12 -15.52 -3.46
N TYR A 243 -17.57 -14.41 -3.91
CA TYR A 243 -17.89 -13.08 -3.42
C TYR A 243 -19.35 -12.80 -3.73
N ILE A 244 -20.15 -12.60 -2.70
CA ILE A 244 -21.53 -12.13 -2.81
C ILE A 244 -21.49 -10.64 -2.49
N GLU A 245 -21.65 -9.80 -3.51
CA GLU A 245 -21.98 -8.39 -3.29
C GLU A 245 -23.28 -8.32 -2.48
N LEU A 246 -23.18 -7.97 -1.19
CA LEU A 246 -24.35 -7.59 -0.42
C LEU A 246 -24.66 -6.15 -0.77
N GLU A 247 -25.55 -5.95 -1.76
CA GLU A 247 -26.00 -4.66 -2.33
C GLU A 247 -26.47 -3.58 -1.32
N ASN A 248 -26.48 -3.84 0.00
CA ASN A 248 -27.00 -2.89 0.99
C ASN A 248 -26.20 -2.83 2.31
N SER A 249 -24.91 -3.18 2.32
CA SER A 249 -24.11 -3.06 3.55
C SER A 249 -23.51 -1.65 3.68
N LEU A 250 -24.24 -0.75 4.34
CA LEU A 250 -23.66 0.41 5.00
C LEU A 250 -22.76 -0.14 6.14
N GLY A 251 -21.48 -0.36 5.82
CA GLY A 251 -20.49 -0.98 6.72
C GLY A 251 -20.13 -2.44 6.41
N GLY A 252 -19.99 -2.78 5.12
CA GLY A 252 -19.61 -4.09 4.54
C GLY A 252 -18.93 -5.10 5.46
N THR A 253 -19.49 -6.30 5.59
CA THR A 253 -18.77 -7.46 6.12
C THR A 253 -17.57 -7.77 5.21
N SER A 254 -16.34 -7.57 5.67
CA SER A 254 -15.15 -8.04 4.95
C SER A 254 -15.18 -9.56 4.82
N SER A 255 -14.69 -10.07 3.68
CA SER A 255 -14.54 -11.52 3.51
C SER A 255 -13.25 -11.99 4.15
N VAL A 256 -13.29 -13.13 4.85
CA VAL A 256 -12.08 -13.81 5.30
C VAL A 256 -11.52 -14.60 4.12
N LEU A 257 -10.37 -14.17 3.61
CA LEU A 257 -9.66 -14.83 2.52
C LEU A 257 -8.64 -15.81 3.08
N ASP A 258 -8.66 -17.06 2.59
CA ASP A 258 -7.58 -18.03 2.84
C ASP A 258 -6.64 -18.05 1.64
N VAL A 259 -5.45 -17.47 1.79
CA VAL A 259 -4.48 -17.33 0.70
C VAL A 259 -3.86 -18.66 0.26
N ALA A 260 -3.97 -19.71 1.09
CA ALA A 260 -3.46 -21.05 0.78
C ALA A 260 -4.47 -21.92 0.04
N ALA A 261 -5.77 -21.61 0.15
CA ALA A 261 -6.85 -22.37 -0.50
C ALA A 261 -7.02 -21.99 -1.98
N GLN A 262 -5.95 -22.04 -2.78
CA GLN A 262 -6.00 -21.66 -4.19
C GLN A 262 -6.35 -22.82 -5.13
N PRO A 263 -7.23 -22.63 -6.13
CA PRO A 263 -7.43 -23.60 -7.20
C PRO A 263 -6.17 -23.76 -8.05
N GLY A 264 -5.89 -24.99 -8.50
CA GLY A 264 -4.75 -25.28 -9.39
C GLY A 264 -4.70 -24.46 -10.69
N LYS A 265 -5.81 -23.82 -11.10
CA LYS A 265 -5.87 -22.96 -12.30
C LYS A 265 -5.06 -21.65 -12.14
N TYR A 266 -5.03 -21.04 -10.95
CA TYR A 266 -4.27 -19.81 -10.70
C TYR A 266 -2.78 -20.07 -10.44
N GLN A 267 -2.45 -21.20 -9.81
CA GLN A 267 -1.08 -21.68 -9.65
C GLN A 267 -0.33 -21.74 -11.00
N HIS A 268 -1.00 -22.22 -12.05
CA HIS A 268 -0.42 -22.27 -13.40
C HIS A 268 -0.25 -20.89 -14.07
N LYS A 269 -1.20 -19.95 -13.88
CA LYS A 269 -1.13 -18.58 -14.45
C LYS A 269 -0.04 -17.75 -13.77
N MET A 270 0.10 -17.90 -12.45
CA MET A 270 1.11 -17.24 -11.63
C MET A 270 2.52 -17.77 -11.92
N MET A 271 2.68 -19.09 -12.04
CA MET A 271 3.93 -19.73 -12.48
C MET A 271 4.31 -19.28 -13.91
N TYR A 272 3.34 -19.12 -14.82
CA TYR A 272 3.60 -18.62 -16.18
C TYR A 272 4.04 -17.14 -16.18
N ARG A 273 3.43 -16.27 -15.36
CA ARG A 273 3.87 -14.87 -15.25
C ARG A 273 5.28 -14.76 -14.66
N MET A 274 5.61 -15.46 -13.56
CA MET A 274 6.98 -15.50 -13.02
C MET A 274 8.00 -15.95 -14.08
N LEU A 275 7.70 -17.03 -14.81
CA LEU A 275 8.53 -17.52 -15.92
C LEU A 275 8.69 -16.51 -17.06
N MET A 276 7.68 -15.68 -17.33
CA MET A 276 7.74 -14.67 -18.40
C MET A 276 8.50 -13.41 -17.96
N THR A 277 8.40 -12.99 -16.69
CA THR A 277 9.18 -11.88 -16.14
C THR A 277 10.67 -12.24 -16.10
N GLU A 278 11.03 -13.45 -15.65
CA GLU A 278 12.41 -13.93 -15.64
C GLU A 278 12.92 -14.34 -17.03
N GLY A 279 12.07 -15.00 -17.83
CA GLY A 279 12.39 -15.45 -19.18
C GLY A 279 12.54 -14.32 -20.20
N GLY A 280 11.78 -13.23 -20.05
CA GLY A 280 11.91 -12.02 -20.86
C GLY A 280 13.26 -11.34 -20.66
N VAL A 281 13.75 -11.30 -19.42
CA VAL A 281 15.09 -10.76 -19.08
C VAL A 281 16.19 -11.65 -19.69
N LEU A 282 16.05 -12.98 -19.61
CA LEU A 282 17.03 -13.90 -20.17
C LEU A 282 17.11 -13.80 -21.71
N ALA A 283 15.97 -13.68 -22.39
CA ALA A 283 15.92 -13.50 -23.84
C ALA A 283 16.55 -12.17 -24.28
N ALA A 284 16.29 -11.08 -23.55
CA ALA A 284 16.91 -9.78 -23.83
C ALA A 284 18.44 -9.81 -23.67
N ILE A 285 18.95 -10.47 -22.63
CA ILE A 285 20.40 -10.65 -22.40
C ILE A 285 21.04 -11.44 -23.56
N ILE A 286 20.40 -12.52 -24.02
CA ILE A 286 20.90 -13.33 -25.14
C ILE A 286 20.94 -12.50 -26.44
N VAL A 287 19.89 -11.73 -26.74
CA VAL A 287 19.85 -10.88 -27.93
C VAL A 287 20.92 -9.79 -27.88
N LEU A 288 21.09 -9.10 -26.74
CA LEU A 288 22.16 -8.12 -26.53
C LEU A 288 23.55 -8.73 -26.69
N GLY A 289 23.80 -9.90 -26.10
CA GLY A 289 25.06 -10.63 -26.23
C GLY A 289 25.38 -11.02 -27.67
N VAL A 290 24.38 -11.45 -28.46
CA VAL A 290 24.54 -11.78 -29.88
C VAL A 290 24.83 -10.54 -30.73
N VAL A 291 24.17 -9.41 -30.44
CA VAL A 291 24.37 -8.15 -31.17
C VAL A 291 25.77 -7.57 -30.90
N VAL A 292 26.22 -7.55 -29.65
CA VAL A 292 27.57 -7.08 -29.27
C VAL A 292 28.65 -7.96 -29.92
N ARG A 293 28.48 -9.29 -29.90
CA ARG A 293 29.44 -10.22 -30.51
C ARG A 293 29.51 -10.10 -32.04
N ARG A 294 28.39 -9.77 -32.70
CA ARG A 294 28.37 -9.50 -34.15
C ARG A 294 29.02 -8.16 -34.51
N LYS A 295 28.97 -7.18 -33.60
CA LYS A 295 29.59 -5.86 -33.81
C LYS A 295 31.11 -5.92 -33.65
N SER A 296 31.63 -6.61 -32.62
CA SER A 296 33.08 -6.82 -32.43
C SER A 296 33.71 -7.56 -33.63
N LYS A 297 33.07 -8.62 -34.14
CA LYS A 297 33.57 -9.34 -35.33
C LYS A 297 33.62 -8.51 -36.63
N ARG A 298 32.91 -7.38 -36.69
CA ARG A 298 32.93 -6.46 -37.84
C ARG A 298 33.97 -5.34 -37.69
N GLU A 299 34.48 -5.12 -36.48
CA GLU A 299 35.55 -4.15 -36.21
C GLU A 299 36.94 -4.80 -36.31
N ASP A 300 37.02 -6.13 -36.17
CA ASP A 300 38.23 -6.95 -36.31
C ASP A 300 38.47 -7.50 -37.74
N ALA A 301 37.66 -7.11 -38.74
CA ALA A 301 37.75 -7.55 -40.14
C ALA A 301 37.88 -6.37 -41.10
#